data_AF-A0A171KWM5-F1
#
_entry.id   AF-A0A171KWM5-F1
#
_cell.length_a   1.000
_cell.length_b   1.000
_cell.length_c   1.000
_cell.angle_alpha   90.00
_cell.angle_beta   90.00
_cell.angle_gamma   90.00
#
_symmetry.space_group_name_H-M   'P 1'
#
loop_
_entity.id
_entity.type
_entity.pdbx_description
1 polymer ?
#
loop_
_entity_poly.entity_id
_entity_poly.type
_entity_poly.pdbx_seq_one_letter_code
_entity_poly.pdbx_strand_id
1 'polypeptide(L)'
;MQLRQKTLVPALIAAMLALGSQAAQAFDFENTTLDDFTLSSAIYKGSFSYDNVTYTPGDGKAFDLTELPVDDYTRIVGTYNDGGTNRNAIYRIYRQQYSAVVGNILQGGADRSFVQQAVGEFTDNGYLNTLATNTKLEYNGVAFNHIEGTEGTFSYTISNDGTKWVGEGSVAGITGARPTSGSFTIGGALNQAEVKVQANGNLGVSEGSTTLTSNNADVQAALAGVKYDLGVFGPNADEVAGRLYGPALEALLNNYGLAAKQ
;
A
#
# COMPACT_ATOMS: atom_id res chain seq x y z
N MET A 1 56.78 -41.47 -23.95
CA MET A 1 55.76 -41.57 -25.00
C MET A 1 54.38 -41.39 -24.35
N GLN A 2 53.69 -40.32 -24.76
CA GLN A 2 52.30 -39.92 -24.48
C GLN A 2 51.88 -39.50 -23.05
N LEU A 3 51.73 -38.18 -22.91
CA LEU A 3 50.81 -37.51 -21.98
C LEU A 3 49.37 -37.99 -22.24
N ARG A 4 48.60 -38.22 -21.17
CA ARG A 4 47.14 -38.19 -21.21
C ARG A 4 46.64 -37.07 -20.29
N GLN A 5 46.33 -35.92 -20.89
CA GLN A 5 45.45 -34.92 -20.29
C GLN A 5 44.09 -35.57 -20.03
N LYS A 6 43.64 -35.61 -18.78
CA LYS A 6 42.23 -35.80 -18.44
C LYS A 6 41.65 -34.43 -18.14
N THR A 7 40.98 -33.87 -19.13
CA THR A 7 40.15 -32.67 -19.02
C THR A 7 38.94 -33.01 -18.15
N LEU A 8 38.88 -32.46 -16.93
CA LEU A 8 37.65 -32.42 -16.14
C LEU A 8 36.86 -31.20 -16.60
N VAL A 9 35.81 -31.43 -17.38
CA VAL A 9 34.79 -30.43 -17.69
C VAL A 9 33.80 -30.43 -16.53
N PRO A 10 33.64 -29.36 -15.74
CA PRO A 10 32.52 -29.24 -14.83
C PRO A 10 31.26 -28.96 -15.66
N ALA A 11 30.35 -29.92 -15.70
CA ALA A 11 29.02 -29.73 -16.26
C ALA A 11 28.21 -28.81 -15.31
N LEU A 12 28.13 -27.54 -15.68
CA LEU A 12 27.24 -26.57 -15.06
C LEU A 12 25.80 -26.90 -15.51
N ILE A 13 25.05 -27.64 -14.70
CA ILE A 13 23.59 -27.77 -14.90
C ILE A 13 22.96 -26.59 -14.16
N ALA A 14 22.89 -25.45 -14.84
CA ALA A 14 21.98 -24.38 -14.47
C ALA A 14 20.58 -24.76 -15.00
N ALA A 15 19.77 -25.39 -14.16
CA ALA A 15 18.35 -25.54 -14.43
C ALA A 15 17.68 -24.18 -14.21
N MET A 16 17.56 -23.39 -15.28
CA MET A 16 16.62 -22.27 -15.33
C MET A 16 15.20 -22.84 -15.31
N LEU A 17 14.60 -22.97 -14.13
CA LEU A 17 13.15 -22.93 -14.02
C LEU A 17 12.75 -21.45 -14.08
N ALA A 18 12.46 -20.97 -15.29
CA ALA A 18 11.63 -19.79 -15.47
C ALA A 18 10.19 -20.16 -15.07
N LEU A 19 9.93 -20.21 -13.77
CA LEU A 19 8.58 -19.92 -13.28
C LEU A 19 8.37 -18.44 -13.55
N GLY A 20 7.44 -18.12 -14.44
CA GLY A 20 6.99 -16.75 -14.65
C GLY A 20 6.44 -16.22 -13.33
N SER A 21 7.29 -15.58 -12.54
CA SER A 21 6.86 -14.70 -11.46
C SER A 21 6.21 -13.51 -12.17
N GLN A 22 4.89 -13.50 -12.25
CA GLN A 22 4.19 -12.24 -12.44
C GLN A 22 4.54 -11.40 -11.22
N ALA A 23 5.46 -10.45 -11.38
CA ALA A 23 5.75 -9.47 -10.35
C ALA A 23 4.41 -8.81 -9.99
N ALA A 24 4.11 -8.69 -8.70
CA ALA A 24 2.97 -7.88 -8.27
C ALA A 24 3.12 -6.50 -8.91
N GLN A 25 2.04 -6.00 -9.51
CA GLN A 25 2.07 -4.65 -10.08
C GLN A 25 2.37 -3.66 -8.95
N ALA A 26 3.15 -2.62 -9.26
CA ALA A 26 3.42 -1.56 -8.30
C ALA A 26 2.10 -0.91 -7.87
N PHE A 27 2.02 -0.52 -6.60
CA PHE A 27 0.91 0.27 -6.06
C PHE A 27 0.51 1.41 -6.99
N ASP A 28 -0.79 1.64 -7.10
CA ASP A 28 -1.35 2.63 -8.01
C ASP A 28 -2.27 3.64 -7.31
N PHE A 29 -2.31 4.85 -7.86
CA PHE A 29 -3.21 5.92 -7.46
C PHE A 29 -4.31 6.05 -8.51
N GLU A 30 -5.50 5.56 -8.18
CA GLU A 30 -6.62 5.53 -9.13
C GLU A 30 -7.52 6.75 -8.92
N ASN A 31 -7.52 7.65 -9.91
CA ASN A 31 -8.39 8.81 -9.93
C ASN A 31 -9.73 8.42 -10.56
N THR A 32 -10.66 8.01 -9.72
CA THR A 32 -12.02 7.61 -10.10
C THR A 32 -12.97 7.92 -8.94
N THR A 33 -14.26 8.05 -9.24
CA THR A 33 -15.27 8.10 -8.18
C THR A 33 -15.35 6.75 -7.49
N LEU A 34 -15.66 6.76 -6.20
CA LEU A 34 -15.66 5.55 -5.36
C LEU A 34 -16.72 4.51 -5.77
N ASP A 35 -17.79 4.95 -6.44
CA ASP A 35 -18.88 4.11 -6.96
C ASP A 35 -18.54 3.42 -8.29
N ASP A 36 -17.54 3.93 -9.03
CA ASP A 36 -17.09 3.39 -10.31
C ASP A 36 -15.83 2.50 -10.21
N PHE A 37 -15.34 2.24 -9.00
CA PHE A 37 -14.13 1.44 -8.78
C PHE A 37 -14.25 0.01 -9.36
N THR A 38 -13.26 -0.44 -10.13
CA THR A 38 -13.26 -1.81 -10.69
C THR A 38 -12.03 -2.60 -10.26
N LEU A 39 -12.21 -3.92 -10.09
CA LEU A 39 -11.10 -4.80 -9.75
C LEU A 39 -10.34 -5.19 -11.03
N SER A 40 -9.18 -4.58 -11.28
CA SER A 40 -8.28 -5.01 -12.36
C SER A 40 -7.65 -6.38 -12.05
N SER A 41 -7.68 -7.32 -13.02
CA SER A 41 -7.00 -8.62 -12.90
C SER A 41 -5.46 -8.51 -12.90
N ALA A 42 -4.91 -7.35 -13.25
CA ALA A 42 -3.46 -7.09 -13.16
C ALA A 42 -3.02 -6.80 -11.72
N ILE A 43 -3.94 -6.29 -10.89
CA ILE A 43 -3.68 -5.80 -9.53
C ILE A 43 -4.22 -6.79 -8.50
N TYR A 44 -5.48 -7.22 -8.68
CA TYR A 44 -6.22 -7.97 -7.69
C TYR A 44 -6.31 -9.45 -8.00
N LYS A 45 -6.32 -10.25 -6.94
CA LYS A 45 -6.51 -11.69 -7.00
C LYS A 45 -7.68 -12.11 -6.13
N GLY A 46 -8.46 -13.05 -6.68
CA GLY A 46 -9.55 -13.74 -6.01
C GLY A 46 -10.91 -13.10 -6.25
N SER A 47 -11.92 -13.93 -6.47
CA SER A 47 -13.31 -13.48 -6.56
C SER A 47 -13.97 -13.56 -5.20
N PHE A 48 -14.86 -12.61 -4.90
CA PHE A 48 -15.65 -12.61 -3.68
C PHE A 48 -17.11 -12.27 -3.98
N SER A 49 -17.99 -12.44 -3.00
CA SER A 49 -19.35 -11.92 -3.07
C SER A 49 -19.58 -10.92 -1.94
N TYR A 50 -20.23 -9.81 -2.28
CA TYR A 50 -20.65 -8.76 -1.34
C TYR A 50 -22.09 -8.40 -1.69
N ASP A 51 -22.98 -8.37 -0.69
CA ASP A 51 -24.41 -8.12 -0.86
C ASP A 51 -25.08 -8.93 -2.00
N ASN A 52 -24.76 -10.23 -2.05
CA ASN A 52 -25.22 -11.19 -3.06
C ASN A 52 -24.76 -10.92 -4.50
N VAL A 53 -23.83 -9.99 -4.70
CA VAL A 53 -23.17 -9.72 -5.98
C VAL A 53 -21.77 -10.33 -5.97
N THR A 54 -21.46 -11.15 -6.95
CA THR A 54 -20.09 -11.67 -7.15
C THR A 54 -19.25 -10.68 -7.95
N TYR A 55 -18.05 -10.40 -7.45
CA TYR A 55 -17.05 -9.55 -8.08
C TYR A 55 -15.82 -10.41 -8.43
N THR A 56 -15.41 -10.36 -9.69
CA THR A 56 -14.26 -11.10 -10.19
C THR A 56 -13.26 -10.13 -10.83
N PRO A 57 -11.99 -10.11 -10.39
CA PRO A 57 -10.99 -9.25 -11.02
C PRO A 57 -10.94 -9.44 -12.55
N GLY A 58 -11.05 -8.33 -13.29
CA GLY A 58 -11.06 -8.28 -14.75
C GLY A 58 -12.44 -8.41 -15.41
N ASP A 59 -13.52 -8.58 -14.64
CA ASP A 59 -14.89 -8.67 -15.19
C ASP A 59 -15.50 -7.31 -15.58
N GLY A 60 -14.84 -6.20 -15.20
CA GLY A 60 -15.28 -4.83 -15.48
C GLY A 60 -16.49 -4.39 -14.67
N LYS A 61 -16.92 -5.16 -13.67
CA LYS A 61 -18.01 -4.79 -12.78
C LYS A 61 -17.51 -3.77 -11.74
N ALA A 62 -18.20 -2.64 -11.65
CA ALA A 62 -17.97 -1.65 -10.62
C ALA A 62 -18.37 -2.22 -9.25
N PHE A 63 -17.44 -2.14 -8.30
CA PHE A 63 -17.65 -2.43 -6.90
C PHE A 63 -17.77 -1.10 -6.16
N ASP A 64 -19.00 -0.73 -5.83
CA ASP A 64 -19.31 0.56 -5.21
C ASP A 64 -18.72 0.65 -3.80
N LEU A 65 -17.59 1.36 -3.66
CA LEU A 65 -16.94 1.57 -2.38
C LEU A 65 -17.75 2.52 -1.48
N THR A 66 -18.74 3.24 -2.02
CA THR A 66 -19.62 4.12 -1.25
C THR A 66 -20.65 3.37 -0.41
N GLU A 67 -20.88 2.08 -0.69
CA GLU A 67 -21.71 1.19 0.14
C GLU A 67 -20.98 0.71 1.39
N LEU A 68 -19.64 0.80 1.43
CA LEU A 68 -18.84 0.40 2.57
C LEU A 68 -18.92 1.43 3.71
N PRO A 69 -18.80 1.03 4.99
CA PRO A 69 -18.80 1.99 6.08
C PRO A 69 -17.65 3.01 5.95
N VAL A 70 -17.96 4.28 6.21
CA VAL A 70 -16.98 5.39 6.25
C VAL A 70 -16.20 5.32 7.55
N ASP A 71 -14.89 5.59 7.47
CA ASP A 71 -13.92 5.54 8.56
C ASP A 71 -13.80 4.17 9.25
N ASP A 72 -14.07 3.10 8.50
CA ASP A 72 -14.00 1.74 9.03
C ASP A 72 -13.35 0.78 8.02
N TYR A 73 -13.01 -0.40 8.52
CA TYR A 73 -12.46 -1.49 7.74
C TYR A 73 -13.55 -2.41 7.24
N THR A 74 -13.56 -2.66 5.94
CA THR A 74 -14.27 -3.80 5.37
C THR A 74 -13.28 -4.90 5.05
N ARG A 75 -13.48 -6.08 5.64
CA ARG A 75 -12.68 -7.27 5.36
C ARG A 75 -13.50 -8.29 4.59
N ILE A 76 -13.03 -8.68 3.41
CA ILE A 76 -13.71 -9.64 2.54
C ILE A 76 -12.77 -10.80 2.22
N VAL A 77 -13.31 -12.02 2.28
CA VAL A 77 -12.57 -13.24 1.92
C VAL A 77 -13.09 -13.75 0.58
N GLY A 78 -12.22 -13.67 -0.43
CA GLY A 78 -12.42 -14.27 -1.73
C GLY A 78 -11.68 -15.58 -1.91
N THR A 79 -11.90 -16.22 -3.05
CA THR A 79 -11.20 -17.44 -3.47
C THR A 79 -10.44 -17.19 -4.76
N TYR A 80 -9.20 -17.68 -4.83
CA TYR A 80 -8.36 -17.64 -6.02
C TYR A 80 -7.76 -19.03 -6.30
N ASN A 81 -7.76 -19.46 -7.56
CA ASN A 81 -7.05 -20.67 -7.97
C ASN A 81 -5.63 -20.31 -8.40
N ASP A 82 -4.66 -20.63 -7.55
CA ASP A 82 -3.23 -20.42 -7.79
C ASP A 82 -2.60 -21.74 -8.25
N GLY A 83 -2.50 -21.93 -9.56
CA GLY A 83 -1.84 -23.11 -10.15
C GLY A 83 -2.47 -24.44 -9.70
N GLY A 84 -3.80 -24.50 -9.60
CA GLY A 84 -4.53 -25.70 -9.16
C GLY A 84 -4.76 -25.78 -7.65
N THR A 85 -4.21 -24.87 -6.85
CA THR A 85 -4.49 -24.77 -5.41
C THR A 85 -5.45 -23.63 -5.14
N ASN A 86 -6.58 -23.91 -4.50
CA ASN A 86 -7.48 -22.86 -4.04
C ASN A 86 -6.89 -22.19 -2.80
N ARG A 87 -6.75 -20.86 -2.86
CA ARG A 87 -6.24 -20.02 -1.77
C ARG A 87 -7.26 -18.97 -1.40
N ASN A 88 -7.22 -18.56 -0.13
CA ASN A 88 -7.97 -17.40 0.32
C ASN A 88 -7.31 -16.13 -0.21
N ALA A 89 -8.10 -15.29 -0.87
CA ALA A 89 -7.75 -13.91 -1.15
C ALA A 89 -8.37 -13.02 -0.09
N ILE A 90 -7.55 -12.29 0.65
CA ILE A 90 -8.02 -11.37 1.67
C ILE A 90 -8.01 -9.97 1.09
N TYR A 91 -9.19 -9.38 0.96
CA TYR A 91 -9.37 -7.96 0.72
C TYR A 91 -9.56 -7.27 2.06
N ARG A 92 -8.88 -6.15 2.24
CA ARG A 92 -9.15 -5.25 3.35
C ARG A 92 -9.09 -3.83 2.85
N ILE A 93 -10.20 -3.13 3.07
CA ILE A 93 -10.46 -1.80 2.54
C ILE A 93 -10.70 -0.89 3.74
N TYR A 94 -10.03 0.25 3.77
CA TYR A 94 -10.38 1.34 4.65
C TYR A 94 -10.92 2.49 3.81
N ARG A 95 -12.17 2.87 4.04
CA ARG A 95 -12.88 3.85 3.23
C ARG A 95 -13.06 5.13 4.03
N GLN A 96 -12.72 6.27 3.43
CA GLN A 96 -13.02 7.62 3.89
C GLN A 96 -14.17 8.19 3.04
N GLN A 97 -14.46 9.48 3.17
CA GLN A 97 -15.53 10.13 2.42
C GLN A 97 -15.19 10.27 0.92
N TYR A 98 -13.96 10.65 0.60
CA TYR A 98 -13.50 10.94 -0.77
C TYR A 98 -12.44 9.97 -1.31
N SER A 99 -11.91 9.11 -0.45
CA SER A 99 -10.84 8.16 -0.80
C SER A 99 -11.01 6.82 -0.10
N ALA A 100 -10.36 5.80 -0.63
CA ALA A 100 -10.23 4.50 0.00
C ALA A 100 -8.84 3.91 -0.24
N VAL A 101 -8.31 3.20 0.75
CA VAL A 101 -7.12 2.36 0.56
C VAL A 101 -7.56 0.91 0.45
N VAL A 102 -7.26 0.31 -0.69
CA VAL A 102 -7.65 -1.06 -1.03
C VAL A 102 -6.43 -1.95 -0.98
N GLY A 103 -6.43 -2.91 -0.05
CA GLY A 103 -5.44 -3.96 0.02
C GLY A 103 -6.00 -5.32 -0.39
N ASN A 104 -5.16 -6.14 -1.01
CA ASN A 104 -5.44 -7.51 -1.39
C ASN A 104 -4.18 -8.37 -1.20
N ILE A 105 -4.34 -9.54 -0.58
CA ILE A 105 -3.25 -10.51 -0.40
C ILE A 105 -3.75 -11.94 -0.54
N LEU A 106 -2.94 -12.82 -1.14
CA LEU A 106 -3.20 -14.26 -1.15
C LEU A 106 -2.59 -14.94 0.08
N GLN A 107 -3.42 -15.53 0.92
CA GLN A 107 -2.94 -16.24 2.10
C GLN A 107 -2.08 -17.45 1.70
N GLY A 108 -0.82 -17.44 2.17
CA GLY A 108 0.18 -18.47 1.85
C GLY A 108 0.71 -18.42 0.41
N GLY A 109 0.31 -17.43 -0.39
CA GLY A 109 0.78 -17.23 -1.76
C GLY A 109 2.19 -16.65 -1.82
N ALA A 110 2.75 -16.59 -3.05
CA ALA A 110 4.04 -15.95 -3.29
C ALA A 110 3.95 -14.41 -3.28
N ASP A 111 2.77 -13.86 -3.53
CA ASP A 111 2.52 -12.42 -3.51
C ASP A 111 2.51 -11.89 -2.08
N ARG A 112 3.30 -10.83 -1.86
CA ARG A 112 3.53 -10.24 -0.55
C ARG A 112 3.21 -8.76 -0.49
N SER A 113 2.85 -8.07 -1.57
CA SER A 113 2.33 -6.72 -1.41
C SER A 113 0.88 -6.80 -0.98
N PHE A 114 0.51 -6.24 0.18
CA PHE A 114 -0.89 -6.15 0.58
C PHE A 114 -1.55 -4.90 0.00
N VAL A 115 -0.94 -3.73 0.14
CA VAL A 115 -1.55 -2.46 -0.32
C VAL A 115 -1.42 -2.36 -1.83
N GLN A 116 -2.56 -2.29 -2.52
CA GLN A 116 -2.59 -2.28 -3.97
C GLN A 116 -2.89 -0.90 -4.52
N GLN A 117 -3.92 -0.22 -4.00
CA GLN A 117 -4.33 1.08 -4.53
C GLN A 117 -4.81 2.02 -3.44
N ALA A 118 -4.63 3.32 -3.69
CA ALA A 118 -5.44 4.37 -3.11
C ALA A 118 -6.33 4.94 -4.20
N VAL A 119 -7.64 4.90 -3.97
CA VAL A 119 -8.69 5.18 -4.95
C VAL A 119 -9.48 6.39 -4.45
N GLY A 120 -9.86 7.30 -5.35
CA GLY A 120 -10.76 8.39 -5.02
C GLY A 120 -10.61 9.60 -5.92
N GLU A 121 -11.37 10.64 -5.59
CA GLU A 121 -11.33 11.91 -6.31
C GLU A 121 -10.20 12.77 -5.77
N PHE A 122 -9.16 12.95 -6.58
CA PHE A 122 -8.01 13.78 -6.20
C PHE A 122 -8.40 15.25 -6.07
N THR A 123 -7.80 15.94 -5.10
CA THR A 123 -7.92 17.39 -4.99
C THR A 123 -7.39 18.06 -6.24
N ASP A 124 -8.06 19.14 -6.66
CA ASP A 124 -7.59 19.96 -7.76
C ASP A 124 -6.15 20.46 -7.54
N ASN A 125 -5.32 20.33 -8.58
CA ASN A 125 -3.90 20.65 -8.54
C ASN A 125 -3.61 22.13 -8.18
N GLY A 126 -4.57 23.03 -8.38
CA GLY A 126 -4.48 24.45 -8.03
C GLY A 126 -4.95 24.78 -6.62
N TYR A 127 -5.67 23.88 -5.94
CA TYR A 127 -6.33 24.16 -4.66
C TYR A 127 -5.38 24.71 -3.60
N LEU A 128 -4.21 24.07 -3.39
CA LEU A 128 -3.26 24.53 -2.38
C LEU A 128 -2.76 25.97 -2.62
N ASN A 129 -2.71 26.42 -3.88
CA ASN A 129 -2.30 27.80 -4.22
C ASN A 129 -3.37 28.85 -3.91
N THR A 130 -4.61 28.41 -3.61
CA THR A 130 -5.70 29.30 -3.18
C THR A 130 -5.68 29.59 -1.68
N LEU A 131 -4.94 28.77 -0.91
CA LEU A 131 -4.86 28.89 0.54
C LEU A 131 -3.89 30.00 0.95
N ALA A 132 -4.12 30.57 2.14
CA ALA A 132 -3.17 31.51 2.74
C ALA A 132 -1.84 30.81 3.04
N THR A 133 -0.72 31.53 2.93
CA THR A 133 0.63 30.97 3.11
C THR A 133 0.91 30.45 4.52
N ASN A 134 0.13 30.85 5.52
CA ASN A 134 0.22 30.35 6.89
C ASN A 134 -0.76 29.21 7.21
N THR A 135 -1.55 28.76 6.23
CA THR A 135 -2.48 27.65 6.40
C THR A 135 -1.73 26.34 6.66
N LYS A 136 -2.28 25.55 7.58
CA LYS A 136 -1.91 24.16 7.84
C LYS A 136 -3.15 23.30 7.68
N LEU A 137 -3.01 22.20 6.96
CA LEU A 137 -4.00 21.15 6.86
C LEU A 137 -3.48 19.98 7.70
N GLU A 138 -4.17 19.66 8.79
CA GLU A 138 -3.75 18.63 9.74
C GLU A 138 -4.66 17.43 9.59
N TYR A 139 -4.10 16.24 9.44
CA TYR A 139 -4.83 15.01 9.16
C TYR A 139 -4.58 13.98 10.26
N ASN A 140 -5.64 13.28 10.67
CA ASN A 140 -5.57 12.17 11.61
C ASN A 140 -6.28 10.95 11.04
N GLY A 141 -5.70 9.77 11.27
CA GLY A 141 -6.27 8.53 10.81
C GLY A 141 -5.44 7.32 11.19
N VAL A 142 -5.35 6.37 10.26
CA VAL A 142 -4.93 5.00 10.54
C VAL A 142 -3.78 4.54 9.63
N ALA A 143 -2.96 3.66 10.20
CA ALA A 143 -2.00 2.85 9.47
C ALA A 143 -2.34 1.37 9.67
N PHE A 144 -2.50 0.61 8.59
CA PHE A 144 -3.02 -0.76 8.69
C PHE A 144 -2.42 -1.70 7.66
N ASN A 145 -2.45 -3.00 7.92
CA ASN A 145 -2.16 -4.04 6.93
C ASN A 145 -3.31 -5.06 6.87
N HIS A 146 -3.09 -6.24 6.30
CA HIS A 146 -4.12 -7.28 6.19
C HIS A 146 -4.55 -7.92 7.53
N ILE A 147 -3.85 -7.66 8.64
CA ILE A 147 -4.09 -8.28 9.94
C ILE A 147 -4.93 -7.34 10.81
N GLU A 148 -6.13 -7.81 11.17
CA GLU A 148 -7.05 -7.08 12.03
C GLU A 148 -6.55 -6.99 13.48
N GLY A 149 -6.75 -5.85 14.13
CA GLY A 149 -6.32 -5.58 15.52
C GLY A 149 -4.86 -5.19 15.65
N THR A 150 -4.18 -4.93 14.53
CA THR A 150 -2.75 -4.53 14.50
C THR A 150 -2.52 -3.10 14.02
N GLU A 151 -3.60 -2.36 13.85
CA GLU A 151 -3.63 -1.02 13.29
C GLU A 151 -2.91 -0.04 14.22
N GLY A 152 -2.22 0.92 13.62
CA GLY A 152 -1.65 2.05 14.29
C GLY A 152 -2.37 3.33 13.94
N THR A 153 -1.95 4.43 14.57
CA THR A 153 -2.34 5.77 14.21
C THR A 153 -1.45 6.31 13.10
N PHE A 154 -2.03 7.18 12.29
CA PHE A 154 -1.34 7.96 11.27
C PHE A 154 -1.73 9.43 11.44
N SER A 155 -0.73 10.32 11.44
CA SER A 155 -0.94 11.77 11.41
C SER A 155 -0.10 12.38 10.30
N TYR A 156 -0.63 13.41 9.65
CA TYR A 156 0.05 14.11 8.57
C TYR A 156 -0.29 15.60 8.62
N THR A 157 0.61 16.44 8.15
CA THR A 157 0.39 17.88 8.06
C THR A 157 0.92 18.37 6.73
N ILE A 158 0.06 19.06 5.97
CA ILE A 158 0.44 19.79 4.77
C ILE A 158 0.49 21.28 5.13
N SER A 159 1.61 21.93 4.85
CA SER A 159 1.82 23.35 5.14
C SER A 159 2.75 24.00 4.11
N ASN A 160 2.78 25.32 4.05
CA ASN A 160 3.72 26.04 3.20
C ASN A 160 5.01 26.34 3.99
N ASP A 161 6.18 25.98 3.45
CA ASP A 161 7.49 26.22 4.08
C ASP A 161 8.05 27.63 3.82
N GLY A 162 7.25 28.51 3.22
CA GLY A 162 7.62 29.84 2.74
C GLY A 162 7.98 29.88 1.25
N THR A 163 8.18 28.74 0.61
CA THR A 163 8.49 28.62 -0.83
C THR A 163 7.54 27.67 -1.56
N LYS A 164 7.19 26.55 -0.92
CA LYS A 164 6.39 25.47 -1.51
C LYS A 164 5.54 24.78 -0.46
N TRP A 165 4.59 23.99 -0.92
CA TRP A 165 3.82 23.10 -0.05
C TRP A 165 4.65 21.87 0.28
N VAL A 166 4.72 21.55 1.56
CA VAL A 166 5.42 20.39 2.10
C VAL A 166 4.50 19.61 3.01
N GLY A 167 4.76 18.31 3.11
CA GLY A 167 4.04 17.39 3.94
C GLY A 167 4.99 16.59 4.84
N GLU A 168 4.62 16.43 6.10
CA GLU A 168 5.34 15.62 7.09
C GLU A 168 4.35 14.97 8.05
N GLY A 169 4.76 13.91 8.74
CA GLY A 169 3.83 13.22 9.63
C GLY A 169 4.46 12.14 10.49
N SER A 170 3.63 11.27 11.05
CA SER A 170 4.08 10.15 11.86
C SER A 170 3.11 8.98 11.84
N VAL A 171 3.65 7.80 12.12
CA VAL A 171 2.87 6.62 12.48
C VAL A 171 3.25 6.16 13.89
N ALA A 172 2.30 5.59 14.61
CA ALA A 172 2.56 5.04 15.94
C ALA A 172 1.63 3.86 16.25
N GLY A 173 2.07 2.97 17.13
CA GLY A 173 1.21 1.92 17.67
C GLY A 173 0.83 0.80 16.70
N ILE A 174 1.45 0.74 15.52
CA ILE A 174 1.30 -0.42 14.62
C ILE A 174 1.89 -1.63 15.34
N THR A 175 1.12 -2.67 15.57
CA THR A 175 1.57 -3.86 16.32
C THR A 175 1.60 -5.11 15.45
N GLY A 176 2.06 -6.21 16.01
CA GLY A 176 1.96 -7.52 15.38
C GLY A 176 2.86 -8.52 16.05
N ALA A 177 2.87 -9.75 15.52
CA ALA A 177 3.76 -10.80 15.98
C ALA A 177 4.26 -11.64 14.81
N ARG A 178 5.54 -11.96 14.83
CA ARG A 178 6.16 -12.90 13.89
C ARG A 178 6.37 -14.25 14.58
N PRO A 179 6.03 -15.38 13.93
CA PRO A 179 6.23 -16.70 14.53
C PRO A 179 7.66 -16.98 15.00
N THR A 180 8.66 -16.43 14.29
CA THR A 180 10.08 -16.66 14.57
C THR A 180 10.73 -15.60 15.44
N SER A 181 10.10 -14.43 15.57
CA SER A 181 10.76 -13.22 16.08
C SER A 181 9.96 -12.52 17.18
N GLY A 182 8.77 -13.01 17.53
CA GLY A 182 7.95 -12.48 18.62
C GLY A 182 7.15 -11.23 18.23
N SER A 183 6.60 -10.56 19.25
CA SER A 183 5.82 -9.34 19.09
C SER A 183 6.68 -8.17 18.60
N PHE A 184 6.05 -7.23 17.91
CA PHE A 184 6.65 -5.97 17.54
C PHE A 184 5.67 -4.81 17.69
N THR A 185 6.22 -3.61 17.81
CA THR A 185 5.53 -2.33 17.64
C THR A 185 6.36 -1.47 16.70
N ILE A 186 5.71 -0.75 15.79
CA ILE A 186 6.34 0.18 14.84
C ILE A 186 5.81 1.59 15.11
N GLY A 187 6.71 2.57 15.06
CA GLY A 187 6.37 3.98 15.05
C GLY A 187 7.53 4.85 14.59
N GLY A 188 7.24 6.09 14.23
CA GLY A 188 8.27 7.05 13.81
C GLY A 188 7.74 8.10 12.86
N ALA A 189 8.65 8.83 12.23
CA ALA A 189 8.34 9.97 11.39
C ALA A 189 8.24 9.61 9.91
N LEU A 190 7.29 10.24 9.22
CA LEU A 190 7.34 10.48 7.78
C LEU A 190 8.05 11.81 7.59
N ASN A 191 9.25 11.77 7.02
CA ASN A 191 10.07 12.96 6.89
C ASN A 191 9.44 13.92 5.88
N GLN A 192 9.76 15.21 6.04
CA GLN A 192 9.25 16.26 5.17
C GLN A 192 9.55 15.99 3.68
N ALA A 193 8.52 16.11 2.86
CA ALA A 193 8.61 16.00 1.41
C ALA A 193 7.73 17.07 0.74
N GLU A 194 8.05 17.42 -0.51
CA GLU A 194 7.25 18.37 -1.27
C GLU A 194 5.92 17.75 -1.70
N VAL A 195 4.82 18.46 -1.45
CA VAL A 195 3.48 18.11 -1.93
C VAL A 195 3.27 18.83 -3.26
N LYS A 196 3.18 18.06 -4.34
CA LYS A 196 3.07 18.58 -5.70
C LYS A 196 2.34 17.62 -6.62
N VAL A 197 2.01 18.12 -7.80
CA VAL A 197 1.52 17.28 -8.90
C VAL A 197 2.62 16.29 -9.29
N GLN A 198 2.32 15.01 -9.16
CA GLN A 198 3.22 13.91 -9.49
C GLN A 198 3.17 13.60 -11.00
N ALA A 199 4.05 12.71 -11.48
CA ALA A 199 4.11 12.34 -12.90
C ALA A 199 2.81 11.69 -13.41
N ASN A 200 2.00 11.12 -12.53
CA ASN A 200 0.67 10.57 -12.84
C ASN A 200 -0.44 11.63 -12.89
N GLY A 201 -0.12 12.92 -12.69
CA GLY A 201 -1.07 14.03 -12.73
C GLY A 201 -1.79 14.32 -11.41
N ASN A 202 -1.56 13.51 -10.38
CA ASN A 202 -2.24 13.60 -9.10
C ASN A 202 -1.45 14.43 -8.08
N LEU A 203 -2.15 15.20 -7.24
CA LEU A 203 -1.54 15.95 -6.14
C LEU A 203 -1.15 15.01 -5.00
N GLY A 204 0.10 15.10 -4.53
CA GLY A 204 0.57 14.24 -3.45
C GLY A 204 2.07 14.29 -3.19
N VAL A 205 2.56 13.25 -2.52
CA VAL A 205 3.96 12.93 -2.29
C VAL A 205 4.25 11.55 -2.88
N SER A 206 5.33 11.44 -3.64
CA SER A 206 5.88 10.14 -4.07
C SER A 206 7.28 9.95 -3.51
N GLU A 207 7.57 8.73 -3.07
CA GLU A 207 8.87 8.32 -2.56
C GLU A 207 9.40 9.12 -1.36
N GLY A 208 8.51 9.65 -0.52
CA GLY A 208 8.88 10.35 0.70
C GLY A 208 9.69 9.46 1.64
N SER A 209 10.71 9.99 2.31
CA SER A 209 11.56 9.19 3.21
C SER A 209 10.95 9.05 4.60
N THR A 210 11.33 8.02 5.35
CA THR A 210 10.85 7.80 6.71
C THR A 210 12.00 7.61 7.70
N THR A 211 11.70 7.84 8.98
CA THR A 211 12.56 7.49 10.11
C THR A 211 11.73 6.65 11.08
N LEU A 212 11.64 5.34 10.81
CA LEU A 212 10.82 4.40 11.57
C LEU A 212 11.65 3.57 12.54
N THR A 213 11.01 3.19 13.63
CA THR A 213 11.59 2.40 14.70
C THR A 213 10.71 1.21 15.03
N SER A 214 11.34 0.14 15.52
CA SER A 214 10.66 -0.98 16.13
C SER A 214 11.41 -1.50 17.36
N ASN A 215 10.67 -2.04 18.32
CA ASN A 215 11.24 -2.78 19.45
C ASN A 215 11.76 -4.17 19.06
N ASN A 216 11.58 -4.59 17.80
CA ASN A 216 11.98 -5.89 17.30
C ASN A 216 13.12 -5.75 16.28
N ALA A 217 14.24 -6.46 16.47
CA ALA A 217 15.45 -6.28 15.64
C ALA A 217 15.24 -6.67 14.17
N ASP A 218 14.50 -7.75 13.90
CA ASP A 218 14.23 -8.19 12.52
C ASP A 218 13.34 -7.17 11.79
N VAL A 219 12.33 -6.65 12.49
CA VAL A 219 11.46 -5.60 11.97
C VAL A 219 12.24 -4.30 11.79
N GLN A 220 13.08 -3.92 12.75
CA GLN A 220 13.92 -2.73 12.66
C GLN A 220 14.84 -2.76 11.43
N ALA A 221 15.42 -3.92 11.11
CA ALA A 221 16.20 -4.09 9.90
C ALA A 221 15.36 -3.92 8.63
N ALA A 222 14.12 -4.42 8.62
CA ALA A 222 13.20 -4.27 7.49
C ALA A 222 12.65 -2.85 7.32
N LEU A 223 12.70 -2.02 8.35
CA LEU A 223 12.31 -0.60 8.30
C LEU A 223 13.37 0.29 7.65
N ALA A 224 14.58 -0.21 7.41
CA ALA A 224 15.62 0.55 6.74
C ALA A 224 15.23 0.89 5.30
N GLY A 225 15.25 2.19 4.96
CA GLY A 225 14.93 2.67 3.61
C GLY A 225 13.45 2.58 3.25
N VAL A 226 12.55 2.40 4.23
CA VAL A 226 11.10 2.52 4.00
C VAL A 226 10.76 3.92 3.50
N LYS A 227 9.90 3.96 2.50
CA LYS A 227 9.38 5.16 1.88
C LYS A 227 7.87 5.25 2.08
N TYR A 228 7.29 6.39 1.74
CA TYR A 228 5.85 6.60 1.70
C TYR A 228 5.42 7.26 0.39
N ASP A 229 4.23 6.87 -0.07
CA ASP A 229 3.49 7.53 -1.14
C ASP A 229 2.15 7.99 -0.55
N LEU A 230 1.71 9.22 -0.83
CA LEU A 230 0.42 9.77 -0.40
C LEU A 230 -0.21 10.60 -1.53
N GLY A 231 -1.50 10.37 -1.77
CA GLY A 231 -2.36 11.24 -2.58
C GLY A 231 -3.16 12.19 -1.69
N VAL A 232 -3.55 13.34 -2.24
CA VAL A 232 -4.47 14.30 -1.60
C VAL A 232 -5.82 14.25 -2.30
N PHE A 233 -6.88 14.04 -1.54
CA PHE A 233 -8.22 13.74 -2.04
C PHE A 233 -9.27 14.70 -1.49
N GLY A 234 -10.39 14.78 -2.20
CA GLY A 234 -11.52 15.62 -1.86
C GLY A 234 -11.40 17.07 -2.36
N PRO A 235 -12.54 17.77 -2.48
CA PRO A 235 -12.61 19.11 -3.06
C PRO A 235 -11.75 20.15 -2.33
N ASN A 236 -11.47 19.95 -1.04
CA ASN A 236 -10.76 20.91 -0.20
C ASN A 236 -9.49 20.32 0.42
N ALA A 237 -8.88 19.33 -0.23
CA ALA A 237 -7.81 18.51 0.36
C ALA A 237 -8.25 17.89 1.69
N ASP A 238 -9.48 17.38 1.72
CA ASP A 238 -10.14 16.85 2.92
C ASP A 238 -9.41 15.63 3.48
N GLU A 239 -8.73 14.87 2.61
CA GLU A 239 -8.16 13.57 2.93
C GLU A 239 -6.77 13.36 2.32
N VAL A 240 -5.98 12.50 2.97
CA VAL A 240 -4.77 11.91 2.41
C VAL A 240 -4.85 10.38 2.51
N ALA A 241 -4.41 9.70 1.46
CA ALA A 241 -4.40 8.23 1.44
C ALA A 241 -3.22 7.69 0.63
N GLY A 242 -2.69 6.52 1.01
CA GLY A 242 -1.55 5.92 0.35
C GLY A 242 -0.94 4.77 1.13
N ARG A 243 0.41 4.70 1.18
CA ARG A 243 1.12 3.55 1.77
C ARG A 243 2.48 3.90 2.37
N LEU A 244 2.92 3.04 3.30
CA LEU A 244 4.33 2.81 3.65
C LEU A 244 4.83 1.57 2.91
N TYR A 245 5.99 1.67 2.27
CA TYR A 245 6.53 0.58 1.48
C TYR A 245 8.05 0.50 1.49
N GLY A 246 8.56 -0.69 1.23
CA GLY A 246 9.98 -0.95 1.04
C GLY A 246 10.20 -2.44 0.80
N PRO A 247 11.20 -2.87 0.03
CA PRO A 247 11.34 -4.27 -0.36
C PRO A 247 11.48 -5.21 0.84
N ALA A 248 12.22 -4.81 1.88
CA ALA A 248 12.35 -5.60 3.10
C ALA A 248 11.07 -5.58 3.95
N LEU A 249 10.41 -4.43 4.03
CA LEU A 249 9.12 -4.28 4.72
C LEU A 249 8.03 -5.15 4.06
N GLU A 250 7.95 -5.14 2.74
CA GLU A 250 7.01 -5.94 1.95
C GLU A 250 7.25 -7.43 2.16
N ALA A 251 8.51 -7.86 2.02
CA ALA A 251 8.88 -9.25 2.21
C ALA A 251 8.55 -9.76 3.62
N LEU A 252 8.64 -8.88 4.63
CA LEU A 252 8.47 -9.25 6.03
C LEU A 252 7.04 -9.11 6.55
N LEU A 253 6.36 -8.01 6.20
CA LEU A 253 5.12 -7.51 6.82
C LEU A 253 4.07 -7.03 5.81
N ASN A 254 4.33 -7.18 4.51
CA ASN A 254 3.39 -6.91 3.43
C ASN A 254 3.01 -5.44 3.18
N ASN A 255 3.84 -4.47 3.61
CA ASN A 255 3.57 -3.02 3.52
C ASN A 255 2.35 -2.59 4.38
N TYR A 256 2.14 -1.28 4.52
CA TYR A 256 1.03 -0.72 5.30
C TYR A 256 0.28 0.36 4.50
N GLY A 257 -1.05 0.32 4.55
CA GLY A 257 -1.91 1.37 4.03
C GLY A 257 -1.97 2.53 5.01
N LEU A 258 -2.07 3.75 4.48
CA LEU A 258 -2.20 4.99 5.23
C LEU A 258 -3.47 5.71 4.78
N ALA A 259 -4.32 6.13 5.71
CA ALA A 259 -5.51 6.93 5.40
C ALA A 259 -5.76 7.90 6.56
N ALA A 260 -5.94 9.18 6.25
CA ALA A 260 -6.25 10.20 7.23
C ALA A 260 -7.08 11.34 6.63
N LYS A 261 -7.82 12.02 7.49
CA LYS A 261 -8.69 13.15 7.15
C LYS A 261 -8.50 14.30 8.14
N GLN A 262 -8.93 15.50 7.75
CA GLN A 262 -8.89 16.69 8.60
C GLN A 262 -9.80 16.59 9.83
#